data_AF-A0A967SET8-F1
#
_entry.id   AF-A0A967SET8-F1
#
_cell.length_a   1.000
_cell.length_b   1.000
_cell.length_c   1.000
_cell.angle_alpha   90.00
_cell.angle_beta   90.00
_cell.angle_gamma   90.00
#
_symmetry.space_group_name_H-M   'P 1'
#
loop_
_entity.id
_entity.type
_entity.pdbx_description
1 polymer ?
#
loop_
_entity_poly.entity_id
_entity_poly.type
_entity_poly.pdbx_seq_one_letter_code
_entity_poly.pdbx_strand_id
1 'polypeptide(L)'
;GRGVVVEIGSGTELGSIAVDIRAAERPETPLQRRMERFGRAVAGAIVLMAGLTFALGLLRGESVGQMFLTAVAIAVAAVPEGLPVVMTITLAVASRRMARRNAFVRRLAAVEALGSCTVIATDKTGTLTENRMTVTTIWAGGDRYEVTGGGLDLTGAVLADGASVAPEPDSALRWTLLAGVL
;
A
#
# COMPACT_ATOMS: atom_id res chain seq x y z
N GLY A 1 37.12 -10.45 14.16
CA GLY A 1 36.76 -11.51 15.13
C GLY A 1 36.69 -12.86 14.44
N ARG A 2 36.65 -13.97 15.19
CA ARG A 2 36.35 -15.34 14.71
C ARG A 2 35.02 -15.81 15.31
N GLY A 3 34.25 -16.62 14.59
CA GLY A 3 32.96 -17.16 15.03
C GLY A 3 32.66 -18.53 14.43
N VAL A 4 31.68 -19.23 15.00
CA VAL A 4 31.22 -20.57 14.55
C VAL A 4 29.90 -20.40 13.81
N VAL A 5 29.76 -21.06 12.66
CA VAL A 5 28.51 -21.09 11.91
C VAL A 5 27.55 -22.04 12.62
N VAL A 6 26.41 -21.50 13.07
CA VAL A 6 25.34 -22.29 13.73
C VAL A 6 24.24 -22.69 12.75
N GLU A 7 23.89 -21.82 11.81
CA GLU A 7 22.83 -22.04 10.83
C GLU A 7 23.17 -21.38 9.49
N ILE A 8 22.61 -21.92 8.40
CA ILE A 8 22.77 -21.41 7.04
C ILE A 8 21.43 -21.42 6.29
N GLY A 9 21.31 -20.58 5.26
CA GLY A 9 20.13 -20.55 4.40
C GLY A 9 18.83 -20.24 5.17
N SER A 10 17.78 -21.01 4.88
CA SER A 10 16.45 -20.87 5.52
C SER A 10 16.43 -21.22 7.00
N GLY A 11 17.47 -21.90 7.52
CA GLY A 11 17.61 -22.16 8.94
C GLY A 11 17.91 -20.91 9.76
N THR A 12 18.50 -19.88 9.15
CA THR A 12 18.79 -18.61 9.84
C THR A 12 17.52 -17.78 10.08
N GLU A 13 17.52 -16.91 11.08
CA GLU A 13 16.42 -15.96 11.36
C GLU A 13 15.97 -15.16 10.12
N LEU A 14 16.90 -14.58 9.38
CA LEU A 14 16.59 -13.86 8.13
C LEU A 14 16.02 -14.80 7.06
N GLY A 15 16.50 -16.03 7.03
CA GLY A 15 16.01 -17.09 6.15
C GLY A 15 14.56 -17.47 6.45
N SER A 16 14.22 -17.65 7.73
CA SER A 16 12.86 -17.95 8.19
C SER A 16 11.90 -16.82 7.84
N ILE A 17 12.26 -15.57 8.16
CA ILE A 17 11.44 -14.40 7.82
C ILE A 17 11.19 -14.30 6.31
N ALA A 18 12.21 -14.58 5.49
CA ALA A 18 12.07 -14.57 4.03
C ALA A 18 11.11 -15.66 3.51
N VAL A 19 11.05 -16.82 4.17
CA VAL A 19 10.08 -17.89 3.87
C VAL A 19 8.67 -17.42 4.23
N ASP A 20 8.48 -16.86 5.42
CA ASP A 20 7.19 -16.38 5.90
C ASP A 20 6.60 -15.29 4.99
N ILE A 21 7.42 -14.33 4.57
CA ILE A 21 7.01 -13.26 3.64
C ILE A 21 6.56 -13.83 2.29
N ARG A 22 7.18 -14.91 1.80
CA ARG A 22 6.81 -15.55 0.54
C ARG A 22 5.55 -16.39 0.66
N ALA A 23 5.36 -17.04 1.81
CA ALA A 23 4.19 -17.88 2.08
C ALA A 23 2.92 -17.05 2.36
N ALA A 24 3.06 -15.80 2.78
CA ALA A 24 1.94 -14.91 3.06
C ALA A 24 1.03 -14.72 1.83
N GLU A 25 -0.20 -15.22 1.92
CA GLU A 25 -1.23 -14.99 0.91
C GLU A 25 -1.62 -13.52 0.83
N ARG A 26 -1.95 -13.06 -0.37
CA ARG A 26 -2.40 -11.70 -0.61
C ARG A 26 -3.92 -11.67 -0.51
N PRO A 27 -4.50 -10.96 0.47
CA PRO A 27 -5.95 -10.89 0.56
C PRO A 27 -6.53 -10.16 -0.65
N GLU A 28 -7.67 -10.64 -1.13
CA GLU A 28 -8.48 -9.92 -2.11
C GLU A 28 -8.89 -8.55 -1.59
N THR A 29 -8.98 -7.61 -2.51
CA THR A 29 -9.34 -6.25 -2.15
C THR A 29 -10.86 -6.07 -2.00
N PRO A 30 -11.33 -5.06 -1.26
CA PRO A 30 -12.77 -4.85 -1.04
C PRO A 30 -13.59 -4.74 -2.34
N LEU A 31 -13.06 -4.09 -3.38
CA LEU A 31 -13.69 -4.01 -4.70
C LEU A 31 -13.78 -5.37 -5.37
N GLN A 32 -12.70 -6.17 -5.36
CA GLN A 32 -12.73 -7.54 -5.91
C GLN A 32 -13.83 -8.38 -5.25
N ARG A 33 -13.88 -8.39 -3.90
CA ARG A 33 -14.92 -9.09 -3.14
C ARG A 33 -16.34 -8.60 -3.43
N ARG A 34 -16.51 -7.30 -3.72
CA ARG A 34 -17.81 -6.73 -4.13
C ARG A 34 -18.18 -7.18 -5.54
N MET A 35 -17.24 -7.18 -6.47
CA MET A 35 -17.46 -7.61 -7.85
C MET A 35 -17.77 -9.11 -7.93
N GLU A 36 -17.14 -9.95 -7.13
CA GLU A 36 -17.49 -11.37 -7.07
C GLU A 36 -18.88 -11.64 -6.52
N ARG A 37 -19.28 -10.93 -5.46
CA ARG A 37 -20.64 -11.04 -4.92
C ARG A 37 -21.67 -10.56 -5.92
N PHE A 38 -21.39 -9.46 -6.60
CA PHE A 38 -22.23 -8.94 -7.67
C PHE A 38 -22.32 -9.94 -8.84
N GLY A 39 -21.18 -10.47 -9.30
CA GLY A 39 -21.11 -11.46 -10.37
C GLY A 39 -21.88 -12.75 -10.03
N ARG A 40 -21.77 -13.24 -8.80
CA ARG A 40 -22.55 -14.39 -8.31
C ARG A 40 -24.05 -14.10 -8.28
N ALA A 41 -24.46 -12.92 -7.83
CA ALA A 41 -25.86 -12.52 -7.83
C ALA A 41 -26.44 -12.44 -9.25
N VAL A 42 -25.70 -11.83 -10.18
CA VAL A 42 -26.09 -11.74 -11.60
C VAL A 42 -26.13 -13.13 -12.24
N ALA A 43 -25.12 -13.97 -12.02
CA ALA A 43 -25.10 -15.34 -12.53
C ALA A 43 -26.31 -16.16 -12.02
N GLY A 44 -26.66 -16.04 -10.74
CA GLY A 44 -27.85 -16.66 -10.18
C GLY A 44 -29.14 -16.17 -10.86
N ALA A 45 -29.28 -14.87 -11.09
CA ALA A 45 -30.42 -14.30 -11.81
C ALA A 45 -30.51 -14.80 -13.26
N ILE A 46 -29.38 -14.90 -13.96
CA ILE A 46 -29.30 -15.42 -15.33
C ILE A 46 -29.78 -16.88 -15.39
N VAL A 47 -29.23 -17.74 -14.51
CA VAL A 47 -29.62 -19.16 -14.45
C VAL A 47 -31.09 -19.31 -14.12
N LEU A 48 -31.61 -18.49 -13.19
CA LEU A 48 -33.04 -18.50 -12.85
C LEU A 48 -33.91 -18.11 -14.05
N MET A 49 -33.58 -17.03 -14.76
CA MET A 49 -34.33 -16.60 -15.95
C MET A 49 -34.25 -17.62 -17.09
N ALA A 50 -33.07 -18.19 -17.35
CA ALA A 50 -32.87 -19.22 -18.36
C ALA A 50 -33.66 -20.49 -18.04
N GLY A 51 -33.61 -20.94 -16.78
CA GLY A 51 -34.35 -22.10 -16.28
C GLY A 51 -35.87 -21.89 -16.33
N LEU A 52 -36.35 -20.71 -15.92
CA LEU A 52 -37.77 -20.35 -16.00
C LEU A 52 -38.25 -20.34 -17.46
N THR A 53 -37.48 -19.71 -18.36
CA THR A 53 -37.82 -19.66 -19.79
C THR A 53 -37.85 -21.05 -20.40
N PHE A 54 -36.85 -21.89 -20.08
CA PHE A 54 -36.80 -23.28 -20.51
C PHE A 54 -38.03 -24.07 -20.04
N ALA A 55 -38.36 -24.00 -18.75
CA ALA A 55 -39.50 -24.70 -18.17
C ALA A 55 -40.83 -24.23 -18.78
N LEU A 56 -41.03 -22.92 -18.93
CA LEU A 56 -42.23 -22.36 -19.54
C LEU A 56 -42.37 -22.77 -21.02
N GLY A 57 -41.27 -22.84 -21.75
CA GLY A 57 -41.28 -23.32 -23.14
C GLY A 57 -41.68 -24.78 -23.25
N LEU A 58 -41.14 -25.65 -22.39
CA LEU A 58 -41.55 -27.06 -22.35
C LEU A 58 -43.04 -27.22 -22.01
N LEU A 59 -43.54 -26.42 -21.05
CA LEU A 59 -44.97 -26.43 -20.70
C LEU A 59 -45.87 -25.94 -21.85
N ARG A 60 -45.34 -25.14 -22.78
CA ARG A 60 -46.03 -24.71 -24.01
C ARG A 60 -45.95 -25.73 -25.15
N GLY A 61 -45.24 -26.84 -24.96
CA GLY A 61 -45.07 -27.89 -25.98
C GLY A 61 -43.91 -27.65 -26.94
N GLU A 62 -43.01 -26.71 -26.64
CA GLU A 62 -41.80 -26.48 -27.45
C GLU A 62 -40.82 -27.64 -27.36
N SER A 63 -40.00 -27.85 -28.40
CA SER A 63 -39.00 -28.92 -28.40
C SER A 63 -37.88 -28.64 -27.38
N VAL A 64 -37.42 -29.69 -26.71
CA VAL A 64 -36.33 -29.62 -25.71
C VAL A 64 -35.06 -29.00 -26.31
N GLY A 65 -34.72 -29.40 -27.54
CA GLY A 65 -33.53 -28.88 -28.23
C GLY A 65 -33.62 -27.38 -28.49
N GLN A 66 -34.76 -26.89 -28.97
CA GLN A 66 -34.98 -25.46 -29.22
C GLN A 66 -34.93 -24.66 -27.92
N MET A 67 -35.63 -25.12 -26.88
CA MET A 67 -35.63 -24.42 -25.60
C MET A 67 -34.25 -24.39 -24.93
N PHE A 68 -33.46 -25.46 -25.09
CA PHE A 68 -32.09 -25.50 -24.61
C PHE A 68 -31.22 -24.42 -25.30
N LEU A 69 -31.31 -24.33 -26.62
CA LEU A 69 -30.60 -23.30 -27.39
C LEU A 69 -31.05 -21.88 -26.98
N THR A 70 -32.35 -21.66 -26.76
CA THR A 70 -32.88 -20.38 -26.28
C THR A 70 -32.35 -20.03 -24.89
N ALA A 71 -32.33 -20.99 -23.95
CA ALA A 71 -31.83 -20.77 -22.59
C ALA A 71 -30.34 -20.40 -22.59
N VAL A 72 -29.53 -21.10 -23.39
CA VAL A 72 -28.10 -20.77 -23.57
C VAL A 72 -27.92 -19.39 -24.20
N ALA A 73 -28.71 -19.05 -25.22
CA ALA A 73 -28.63 -17.74 -25.88
C ALA A 73 -28.94 -16.59 -24.90
N ILE A 74 -29.97 -16.74 -24.06
CA ILE A 74 -30.29 -15.78 -22.99
C ILE A 74 -29.15 -15.69 -22.00
N ALA A 75 -28.60 -16.84 -21.58
CA ALA A 75 -27.54 -16.88 -20.59
C ALA A 75 -26.28 -16.13 -21.06
N VAL A 76 -25.82 -16.41 -22.28
CA VAL A 76 -24.65 -15.76 -22.88
C VAL A 76 -24.91 -14.25 -23.09
N ALA A 77 -26.09 -13.89 -23.61
CA ALA A 77 -26.43 -12.48 -23.85
C ALA A 77 -26.48 -11.63 -22.57
N ALA A 78 -26.71 -12.25 -21.41
CA ALA A 78 -26.84 -11.56 -20.14
C ALA A 78 -25.53 -11.48 -19.32
N VAL A 79 -24.44 -12.14 -19.75
CA VAL A 79 -23.16 -12.11 -19.02
C VAL A 79 -22.58 -10.68 -19.03
N PRO A 80 -22.22 -10.11 -17.86
CA PRO A 80 -21.72 -8.74 -17.76
C PRO A 80 -20.22 -8.64 -18.10
N GLU A 81 -19.85 -8.91 -19.35
CA GLU A 81 -18.46 -8.89 -19.84
C GLU A 81 -17.80 -7.51 -19.75
N GLY A 82 -18.59 -6.43 -19.70
CA GLY A 82 -18.08 -5.06 -19.57
C GLY A 82 -17.52 -4.72 -18.19
N LEU A 83 -17.96 -5.42 -17.13
CA LEU A 83 -17.63 -5.07 -15.74
C LEU A 83 -16.12 -5.22 -15.45
N PRO A 84 -15.46 -6.34 -15.80
CA PRO A 84 -14.01 -6.50 -15.58
C PRO A 84 -13.17 -5.50 -16.39
N VAL A 85 -13.64 -5.16 -17.61
CA VAL A 85 -12.96 -4.22 -18.51
C VAL A 85 -12.96 -2.81 -17.92
N VAL A 86 -14.13 -2.32 -17.53
CA VAL A 86 -14.28 -0.98 -16.93
C VAL A 86 -13.44 -0.88 -15.66
N MET A 87 -13.50 -1.88 -14.77
CA MET A 87 -12.69 -1.91 -13.55
C MET A 87 -11.20 -1.77 -13.84
N THR A 88 -10.69 -2.55 -14.79
CA THR A 88 -9.26 -2.54 -15.15
C THR A 88 -8.83 -1.18 -15.68
N ILE A 89 -9.63 -0.58 -16.58
CA ILE A 89 -9.35 0.74 -17.15
C ILE A 89 -9.35 1.81 -16.05
N THR A 90 -10.37 1.81 -15.17
CA THR A 90 -10.46 2.79 -14.08
C THR A 90 -9.26 2.70 -13.14
N LEU A 91 -8.87 1.48 -12.72
CA LEU A 91 -7.69 1.28 -11.87
C LEU A 91 -6.39 1.67 -12.57
N ALA A 92 -6.25 1.40 -13.87
CA ALA A 92 -5.08 1.80 -14.65
C ALA A 92 -4.95 3.33 -14.74
N VAL A 93 -6.05 4.05 -14.99
CA VAL A 93 -6.07 5.52 -15.00
C VAL A 93 -5.69 6.08 -13.63
N ALA A 94 -6.22 5.51 -12.56
CA ALA A 94 -5.90 5.92 -11.19
C ALA A 94 -4.43 5.64 -10.83
N SER A 95 -3.92 4.47 -11.18
CA SER A 95 -2.50 4.09 -11.03
C SER A 95 -1.57 5.08 -11.77
N ARG A 96 -1.89 5.42 -13.02
CA ARG A 96 -1.14 6.44 -13.79
C ARG A 96 -1.17 7.82 -13.15
N ARG A 97 -2.25 8.18 -12.44
CA ARG A 97 -2.34 9.44 -11.70
C ARG A 97 -1.44 9.42 -10.45
N MET A 98 -1.36 8.29 -9.75
CA MET A 98 -0.44 8.11 -8.61
C MET A 98 1.03 8.14 -9.05
N ALA A 99 1.37 7.44 -10.13
CA ALA A 99 2.73 7.43 -10.67
C ALA A 99 3.24 8.82 -11.04
N ARG A 100 2.37 9.70 -11.58
CA ARG A 100 2.70 11.11 -11.86
C ARG A 100 2.99 11.95 -10.61
N ARG A 101 2.72 11.44 -9.41
CA ARG A 101 3.03 12.05 -8.11
C ARG A 101 4.11 11.28 -7.36
N ASN A 102 4.99 10.60 -8.09
CA ASN A 102 6.09 9.79 -7.55
C ASN A 102 5.65 8.60 -6.67
N ALA A 103 4.38 8.17 -6.76
CA ALA A 103 3.88 6.97 -6.10
C ALA A 103 3.79 5.82 -7.12
N PHE A 104 4.84 4.99 -7.17
CA PHE A 104 4.92 3.86 -8.10
C PHE A 104 4.03 2.69 -7.67
N VAL A 105 3.10 2.29 -8.55
CA VAL A 105 2.12 1.24 -8.28
C VAL A 105 2.47 -0.01 -9.08
N ARG A 106 2.95 -1.06 -8.39
CA ARG A 106 3.30 -2.36 -9.02
C ARG A 106 2.09 -3.22 -9.40
N ARG A 107 0.95 -3.03 -8.74
CA ARG A 107 -0.29 -3.81 -8.94
C ARG A 107 -1.49 -2.89 -8.90
N LEU A 108 -2.37 -2.97 -9.89
CA LEU A 108 -3.56 -2.11 -9.98
C LEU A 108 -4.46 -2.20 -8.75
N ALA A 109 -4.60 -3.40 -8.17
CA ALA A 109 -5.37 -3.64 -6.95
C ALA A 109 -4.88 -2.81 -5.74
N ALA A 110 -3.59 -2.43 -5.70
CA ALA A 110 -3.05 -1.62 -4.61
C ALA A 110 -3.65 -0.20 -4.55
N VAL A 111 -4.11 0.33 -5.68
CA VAL A 111 -4.75 1.65 -5.73
C VAL A 111 -6.04 1.65 -4.91
N GLU A 112 -6.83 0.59 -5.02
CA GLU A 112 -8.09 0.48 -4.31
C GLU A 112 -7.89 0.07 -2.84
N ALA A 113 -6.90 -0.77 -2.55
CA ALA A 113 -6.49 -1.05 -1.17
C ALA A 113 -6.08 0.23 -0.43
N LEU A 114 -5.34 1.14 -1.07
CA LEU A 114 -4.98 2.43 -0.47
C LEU A 114 -6.22 3.33 -0.28
N GLY A 115 -7.12 3.37 -1.27
CA GLY A 115 -8.34 4.19 -1.19
C GLY A 115 -9.36 3.70 -0.16
N SER A 116 -9.28 2.44 0.25
CA SER A 116 -10.13 1.82 1.29
C SER A 116 -9.40 1.58 2.61
N CYS A 117 -8.18 2.11 2.74
CA CYS A 117 -7.35 1.95 3.93
C CYS A 117 -7.98 2.64 5.13
N THR A 118 -8.14 1.89 6.23
CA THR A 118 -8.63 2.41 7.52
C THR A 118 -7.55 2.46 8.60
N VAL A 119 -6.44 1.74 8.41
CA VAL A 119 -5.32 1.66 9.36
C VAL A 119 -4.01 1.70 8.59
N ILE A 120 -3.13 2.63 8.96
CA ILE A 120 -1.78 2.74 8.41
C ILE A 120 -0.80 2.22 9.45
N ALA A 121 -0.18 1.08 9.17
CA ALA A 121 1.00 0.61 9.90
C ALA A 121 2.24 1.14 9.17
N THR A 122 3.03 1.96 9.85
CA THR A 122 4.26 2.54 9.32
C THR A 122 5.44 2.12 10.17
N ASP A 123 6.58 1.86 9.53
CA ASP A 123 7.85 1.78 10.24
C ASP A 123 8.34 3.18 10.63
N LYS A 124 9.18 3.27 11.66
CA LYS A 124 9.77 4.54 12.10
C LYS A 124 11.01 4.85 11.28
N THR A 125 12.01 3.98 11.35
CA THR A 125 13.37 4.27 10.88
C THR A 125 13.44 4.19 9.37
N GLY A 126 13.77 5.30 8.70
CA GLY A 126 13.86 5.34 7.23
C GLY A 126 12.51 5.46 6.52
N THR A 127 11.39 5.55 7.26
CA THR A 127 10.06 5.84 6.71
C THR A 127 9.48 7.12 7.30
N LEU A 128 9.30 7.20 8.62
CA LEU A 128 8.92 8.45 9.29
C LEU A 128 10.14 9.34 9.57
N THR A 129 11.29 8.73 9.79
CA THR A 129 12.56 9.43 9.99
C THR A 129 13.49 9.23 8.79
N GLU A 130 14.45 10.12 8.62
CA GLU A 130 15.42 10.06 7.52
C GLU A 130 16.50 8.97 7.71
N ASN A 131 16.41 8.16 8.79
CA ASN A 131 17.44 7.22 9.22
C ASN A 131 18.84 7.88 9.33
N ARG A 132 18.84 9.13 9.81
CA ARG A 132 20.06 9.93 10.06
C ARG A 132 19.98 10.46 11.47
N MET A 133 21.04 10.27 12.24
CA MET A 133 21.16 10.93 13.54
C MET A 133 21.47 12.41 13.30
N THR A 134 20.75 13.28 14.00
CA THR A 134 20.88 14.73 13.85
C THR A 134 20.70 15.37 15.21
N VAL A 135 21.57 16.32 15.54
CA VAL A 135 21.46 17.12 16.76
C VAL A 135 20.29 18.08 16.58
N THR A 136 19.32 18.05 17.49
CA THR A 136 18.14 18.93 17.47
C THR A 136 18.14 19.94 18.62
N THR A 137 18.92 19.67 19.67
CA THR A 137 18.96 20.52 20.87
C THR A 137 20.34 20.45 21.49
N ILE A 138 20.85 21.60 21.92
CA ILE A 138 22.10 21.76 22.65
C ILE A 138 21.77 22.40 23.99
N TRP A 139 22.34 21.89 25.07
CA TRP A 139 22.28 22.51 26.38
C TRP A 139 23.67 22.99 26.76
N ALA A 140 23.87 24.30 26.92
CA ALA A 140 25.17 24.89 27.18
C ALA A 140 25.04 26.15 28.05
N GLY A 141 25.89 26.30 29.06
CA GLY A 141 25.91 27.51 29.90
C GLY A 141 24.66 27.75 30.75
N GLY A 142 23.78 26.77 30.89
CA GLY A 142 22.48 26.91 31.56
C GLY A 142 21.32 27.22 30.61
N ASP A 143 21.61 27.44 29.33
CA ASP A 143 20.63 27.76 28.30
C ASP A 143 20.38 26.58 27.35
N ARG A 144 19.17 26.55 26.79
CA ARG A 144 18.76 25.60 25.77
C ARG A 144 18.79 26.27 24.40
N TYR A 145 19.44 25.61 23.46
CA TYR A 145 19.46 26.02 22.07
C TYR A 145 18.80 24.94 21.20
N GLU A 146 18.01 25.36 20.23
CA GLU A 146 17.46 24.47 19.20
C GLU A 146 18.33 24.51 17.95
N VAL A 147 18.51 23.37 17.30
CA VAL A 147 19.27 23.29 16.04
C VAL A 147 18.29 22.96 14.93
N THR A 148 18.24 23.83 13.92
CA THR A 148 17.46 23.59 12.71
C THR A 148 18.31 22.87 11.65
N GLY A 149 17.66 22.25 10.68
CA GLY A 149 18.31 21.42 9.67
C GLY A 149 18.24 19.92 9.99
N GLY A 150 18.63 19.10 9.01
CA GLY A 150 18.50 17.65 9.04
C GLY A 150 19.73 16.96 8.47
N GLY A 151 20.22 15.91 9.12
CA GLY A 151 21.31 15.07 8.61
C GLY A 151 22.61 15.85 8.37
N LEU A 152 22.99 15.96 7.08
CA LEU A 152 24.21 16.66 6.62
C LEU A 152 23.90 18.01 5.96
N ASP A 153 22.69 18.52 6.12
CA ASP A 153 22.34 19.85 5.63
C ASP A 153 23.08 20.92 6.44
N LEU A 154 24.01 21.62 5.77
CA LEU A 154 24.86 22.66 6.38
C LEU A 154 24.16 24.02 6.47
N THR A 155 22.89 24.13 6.06
CA THR A 155 22.14 25.39 6.09
C THR A 155 21.37 25.63 7.40
N GLY A 156 21.52 24.72 8.38
CA GLY A 156 20.93 24.83 9.71
C GLY A 156 21.40 26.04 10.51
N ALA A 157 20.58 26.49 11.45
CA ALA A 157 20.85 27.57 12.38
C ALA A 157 20.67 27.11 13.83
N VAL A 158 21.39 27.76 14.74
CA VAL A 158 21.20 27.58 16.18
C VAL A 158 20.26 28.68 16.65
N LEU A 159 19.20 28.31 17.36
CA LEU A 159 18.18 29.21 17.87
C LEU A 159 18.24 29.28 19.40
N ALA A 160 18.11 30.49 19.96
CA ALA A 160 17.81 30.73 21.36
C ALA A 160 16.46 31.45 21.43
N ASP A 161 15.50 30.91 22.18
CA ASP A 161 14.13 31.44 22.29
C ASP A 161 13.46 31.81 20.95
N GLY A 162 13.75 31.01 19.90
CA GLY A 162 13.23 31.20 18.54
C GLY A 162 13.99 32.19 17.67
N ALA A 163 15.02 32.86 18.18
CA ALA A 163 15.88 33.77 17.41
C ALA A 163 17.21 33.10 17.03
N SER A 164 17.66 33.30 15.79
CA SER A 164 18.95 32.80 15.32
C SER A 164 20.10 33.48 16.06
N VAL A 165 21.00 32.68 16.62
CA VAL A 165 22.16 33.15 17.36
C VAL A 165 23.45 32.60 16.76
N ALA A 166 24.44 33.48 16.62
CA ALA A 166 25.79 33.07 16.30
C ALA A 166 26.56 32.77 17.59
N PRO A 167 27.37 31.69 17.64
CA PRO A 167 28.18 31.40 18.81
C PRO A 167 29.28 32.46 18.98
N GLU A 168 29.15 33.32 20.00
CA GLU A 168 30.14 34.35 20.32
C GLU A 168 31.48 33.74 20.76
N PRO A 169 32.61 34.43 20.53
CA PRO A 169 33.90 34.07 21.13
C PRO A 169 33.74 34.03 22.66
N ASP A 170 34.08 32.90 23.28
CA ASP A 170 33.97 32.60 24.72
C ASP A 170 32.59 32.21 25.28
N SER A 171 31.56 32.06 24.44
CA SER A 171 30.27 31.50 24.88
C SER A 171 30.36 30.00 25.22
N ALA A 172 29.58 29.55 26.21
CA ALA A 172 29.46 28.12 26.54
C ALA A 172 28.98 27.28 25.34
N LEU A 173 28.12 27.88 24.50
CA LEU A 173 27.67 27.28 23.24
C LEU A 173 28.85 26.97 22.30
N ARG A 174 29.77 27.92 22.11
CA ARG A 174 30.95 27.73 21.25
C ARG A 174 31.85 26.61 21.74
N TRP A 175 32.11 26.55 23.05
CA TRP A 175 32.93 25.48 23.64
C TRP A 175 32.26 24.11 23.52
N THR A 176 30.94 24.04 23.69
CA THR A 176 30.17 22.80 23.52
C THR A 176 30.22 22.30 22.07
N LEU A 177 30.08 23.21 21.09
CA LEU A 177 30.22 22.88 19.67
C LEU A 177 31.63 22.37 19.32
N LEU A 178 32.69 23.04 19.81
CA LEU A 178 34.07 22.60 19.58
C LEU A 178 34.36 21.23 20.20
N ALA A 179 33.84 20.96 21.39
CA ALA A 179 34.00 19.67 22.05
C ALA A 179 33.28 18.54 21.31
N GLY A 180 32.11 18.81 20.72
CA GLY A 180 31.33 17.81 19.98
C GLY A 180 31.87 17.47 18.58
N VAL A 181 32.86 18.22 18.07
CA VAL A 181 33.54 17.95 16.79
C VAL A 181 34.72 16.98 16.96
N LEU A 182 35.27 16.86 18.17
CA LEU A 182 36.37 15.93 18.53
C LEU A 182 35.84 14.50 18.77
#